data_AF-A0A0T9PS91-F1
#
_entry.id   AF-A0A0T9PS91-F1
#
_cell.length_a   1.000
_cell.length_b   1.000
_cell.length_c   1.000
_cell.angle_alpha   90.00
_cell.angle_beta   90.00
_cell.angle_gamma   90.00
#
_symmetry.space_group_name_H-M   'P 1'
#
loop_
_entity.id
_entity.type
_entity.pdbx_description
1 polymer ?
#
loop_
_entity_poly.entity_id
_entity_poly.type
_entity_poly.pdbx_seq_one_letter_code
_entity_poly.pdbx_strand_id
1 'polypeptide(L)'
;MTTQATTASVLESSLRPVRAQLDLAIEQTTGTAQRSIESATVLLNQTQSLCIEQLNIETDEYNLLFDRLEKAENDLTTKSLALTHVQERIESADLVAAEANAQRDSISAKYNLSISDQRVLATEVNRLKSLNPEKMKIQIVRLKDELDNKRTLLNQQLTEIRRYKKEAAERTSKLAAMVNVNNQLANTVSDLTARIQRMDGDVEPTYYRGNDGTEFYFYTFQWGLKLRSGDYDMQLINDIDWHIEIRSTTGIGLIVSVNEWALPVYPMVDDFKRNWPDGLTPAVTQRIRDLLEPTHPHLVKRAEWAESVLTETLPLKEQYLELLARSGLHSLFDVVRRTPDMLANAVKGFGIASARQVHAQCTRIVKEWESEQKQKEAA
;
A
#
# COMPACT_ATOMS: atom_id res chain seq x y z
N MET A 1 40.55 35.69 33.83
CA MET A 1 39.97 35.99 35.16
C MET A 1 39.48 37.42 35.14
N THR A 2 38.17 37.57 34.98
CA THR A 2 37.43 38.83 35.06
C THR A 2 37.54 39.37 36.47
N THR A 3 38.23 40.49 36.64
CA THR A 3 38.26 41.28 37.88
C THR A 3 36.82 41.66 38.23
N GLN A 4 36.21 40.96 39.19
CA GLN A 4 34.88 41.28 39.69
C GLN A 4 34.95 42.67 40.34
N ALA A 5 34.48 43.68 39.61
CA ALA A 5 34.31 45.01 40.16
C ALA A 5 33.26 44.90 41.29
N THR A 6 33.63 45.32 42.50
CA THR A 6 32.69 45.34 43.62
C THR A 6 31.65 46.43 43.37
N THR A 7 30.44 46.25 43.90
CA THR A 7 29.36 47.23 43.74
C THR A 7 29.79 48.62 44.25
N ALA A 8 30.60 48.67 45.31
CA ALA A 8 31.23 49.90 45.78
C ALA A 8 32.13 50.56 44.73
N SER A 9 32.99 49.80 44.04
CA SER A 9 33.87 50.33 42.99
C SER A 9 33.11 50.83 41.76
N VAL A 10 31.99 50.19 41.41
CA VAL A 10 31.13 50.61 40.29
C VAL A 10 30.32 51.87 40.65
N LEU A 11 29.78 51.92 41.87
CA LEU A 11 29.10 53.13 42.40
C LEU A 11 30.06 54.31 42.44
N GLU A 12 31.28 54.10 42.94
CA GLU A 12 32.30 55.15 42.98
C GLU A 12 32.69 55.62 41.58
N SER A 13 32.92 54.70 40.63
CA SER A 13 33.23 55.09 39.25
C SER A 13 32.09 55.84 38.57
N SER A 14 30.84 55.49 38.88
CA SER A 14 29.64 56.10 38.26
C SER A 14 29.30 57.46 38.84
N LEU A 15 29.60 57.70 40.13
CA LEU A 15 29.36 58.98 40.79
C LEU A 15 30.53 59.96 40.63
N ARG A 16 31.70 59.49 40.19
CA ARG A 16 32.89 60.32 39.95
C ARG A 16 32.65 61.49 38.99
N PRO A 17 31.96 61.34 37.83
CA PRO A 17 31.64 62.47 36.96
C PRO A 17 30.70 63.48 37.61
N VAL A 18 29.75 63.01 38.44
CA VAL A 18 28.81 63.87 39.18
C VAL A 18 29.54 64.69 40.23
N ARG A 19 30.49 64.09 40.96
CA ARG A 19 31.38 64.82 41.88
C ARG A 19 32.20 65.88 41.15
N ALA A 20 32.81 65.53 40.02
CA ALA A 20 33.60 66.48 39.22
C ALA A 20 32.77 67.69 38.74
N GLN A 21 31.49 67.48 38.39
CA GLN A 21 30.56 68.57 38.03
C GLN A 21 30.20 69.44 39.24
N LEU A 22 29.98 68.84 40.42
CA LEU A 22 29.73 69.59 41.65
C LEU A 22 30.96 70.40 42.09
N ASP A 23 32.17 69.84 41.97
CA ASP A 23 33.43 70.53 42.27
C ASP A 23 33.63 71.74 41.35
N LEU A 24 33.40 71.59 40.03
CA LEU A 24 33.40 72.70 39.07
C LEU A 24 32.36 73.78 39.44
N ALA A 25 31.17 73.38 39.90
CA ALA A 25 30.13 74.31 40.30
C ALA A 25 30.47 75.05 41.61
N ILE A 26 31.21 74.43 42.53
CA ILE A 26 31.77 75.10 43.71
C ILE A 26 32.77 76.19 43.29
N GLU A 27 33.67 75.90 42.36
CA GLU A 27 34.66 76.89 41.86
C GLU A 27 34.02 78.11 41.18
N GLN A 28 32.83 77.94 40.58
CA GLN A 28 32.13 79.00 39.85
C GLN A 28 31.08 79.76 40.67
N THR A 29 30.81 79.36 41.91
CA THR A 29 29.78 79.98 42.75
C THR A 29 30.35 80.54 44.05
N THR A 30 29.68 81.53 44.66
CA THR A 30 30.11 82.14 45.93
C THR A 30 28.95 82.31 46.90
N GLY A 31 29.25 82.46 48.20
CA GLY A 31 28.27 82.75 49.24
C GLY A 31 27.33 81.57 49.54
N THR A 32 26.03 81.84 49.68
CA THR A 32 25.03 80.83 50.07
C THR A 32 24.85 79.75 48.99
N ALA A 33 24.99 80.10 47.71
CA ALA A 33 24.88 79.14 46.60
C ALA A 33 26.01 78.09 46.67
N GLN A 34 27.24 78.55 46.91
CA GLN A 34 28.40 77.66 47.08
C GLN A 34 28.20 76.70 48.26
N ARG A 35 27.75 77.19 49.42
CA ARG A 35 27.45 76.33 50.60
C ARG A 35 26.38 75.28 50.32
N SER A 36 25.36 75.62 49.52
CA SER A 36 24.31 74.67 49.15
C SER A 36 24.86 73.55 48.25
N ILE A 37 25.79 73.87 47.34
CA ILE A 37 26.45 72.87 46.48
C ILE A 37 27.41 72.01 47.32
N GLU A 38 28.17 72.61 48.22
CA GLU A 38 29.01 71.87 49.19
C GLU A 38 28.16 70.91 50.04
N SER A 39 26.99 71.35 50.52
CA SER A 39 26.03 70.50 51.22
C SER A 39 25.49 69.36 50.34
N ALA A 40 25.19 69.63 49.07
CA ALA A 40 24.77 68.60 48.11
C ALA A 40 25.87 67.55 47.87
N THR A 41 27.15 67.96 47.79
CA THR A 41 28.29 67.04 47.72
C THR A 41 28.38 66.15 48.96
N VAL A 42 28.18 66.72 50.15
CA VAL A 42 28.15 65.95 51.41
C VAL A 42 26.99 64.94 51.41
N LEU A 43 25.78 65.36 51.02
CA LEU A 43 24.62 64.47 50.92
C LEU A 43 24.80 63.38 49.88
N LEU A 44 25.45 63.66 48.75
CA LEU A 44 25.77 62.67 47.73
C LEU A 44 26.72 61.61 48.29
N ASN A 45 27.76 62.03 49.00
CA ASN A 45 28.70 61.13 49.66
C ASN A 45 28.01 60.29 50.74
N GLN A 46 27.15 60.91 51.55
CA GLN A 46 26.38 60.20 52.58
C GLN A 46 25.42 59.17 51.96
N THR A 47 24.75 59.52 50.86
CA THR A 47 23.85 58.62 50.14
C THR A 47 24.61 57.44 49.54
N GLN A 48 25.80 57.68 48.95
CA GLN A 48 26.65 56.58 48.48
C GLN A 48 27.03 55.65 49.63
N SER A 49 27.45 56.20 50.79
CA SER A 49 27.80 55.39 51.96
C SER A 49 26.62 54.55 52.45
N LEU A 50 25.42 55.12 52.53
CA LEU A 50 24.21 54.39 52.93
C LEU A 50 23.84 53.29 51.93
N CYS A 51 23.96 53.54 50.62
CA CYS A 51 23.73 52.50 49.61
C CYS A 51 24.74 51.35 49.74
N ILE A 52 26.02 51.65 50.01
CA ILE A 52 27.04 50.62 50.24
C ILE A 52 26.73 49.85 51.52
N GLU A 53 26.33 50.52 52.59
CA GLU A 53 25.95 49.89 53.87
C GLU A 53 24.74 48.96 53.70
N GLN A 54 23.68 49.41 53.03
CA GLN A 54 22.49 48.61 52.78
C GLN A 54 22.83 47.36 51.94
N LEU A 55 23.66 47.50 50.90
CA LEU A 55 24.11 46.37 50.10
C LEU A 55 24.98 45.39 50.90
N ASN A 56 25.80 45.88 51.82
CA ASN A 56 26.56 45.02 52.72
C ASN A 56 25.61 44.25 53.65
N ILE A 57 24.58 44.89 54.21
CA ILE A 57 23.55 44.22 55.03
C ILE A 57 22.85 43.13 54.23
N GLU A 58 22.41 43.43 53.00
CA GLU A 58 21.78 42.44 52.12
C GLU A 58 22.71 41.27 51.78
N THR A 59 24.01 41.56 51.59
CA THR A 59 25.03 40.55 51.36
C THR A 59 25.21 39.66 52.61
N ASP A 60 25.24 40.25 53.79
CA ASP A 60 25.33 39.52 55.07
C ASP A 60 24.08 38.66 55.32
N GLU A 61 22.89 39.17 55.01
CA GLU A 61 21.65 38.39 55.08
C GLU A 61 21.65 37.22 54.09
N TYR A 62 22.15 37.45 52.87
CA TYR A 62 22.29 36.39 51.88
C TYR A 62 23.28 35.31 52.33
N ASN A 63 24.42 35.72 52.90
CA ASN A 63 25.40 34.79 53.47
C ASN A 63 24.79 33.99 54.64
N LEU A 64 23.99 34.63 55.50
CA LEU A 64 23.28 33.94 56.58
C LEU A 64 22.27 32.91 56.06
N LEU A 65 21.55 33.22 54.97
CA LEU A 65 20.66 32.26 54.30
C LEU A 65 21.44 31.08 53.71
N PHE A 66 22.61 31.36 53.13
CA PHE A 66 23.50 30.33 52.60
C PHE A 66 24.00 29.39 53.71
N ASP A 67 24.47 29.93 54.83
CA ASP A 67 24.90 29.15 56.00
C ASP A 67 23.75 28.28 56.55
N ARG A 68 22.52 28.81 56.57
CA ARG A 68 21.32 28.05 56.98
C ARG A 68 21.00 26.92 56.01
N LEU A 69 21.16 27.14 54.71
CA LEU A 69 20.94 26.12 53.69
C LEU A 69 21.98 25.00 53.84
N GLU A 70 23.27 25.36 53.95
CA GLU A 70 24.36 24.40 54.15
C GLU A 70 24.14 23.57 55.43
N LYS A 71 23.70 24.22 56.52
CA LYS A 71 23.34 23.50 57.74
C LYS A 71 22.17 22.54 57.53
N ALA A 72 21.13 22.94 56.81
CA ALA A 72 19.98 22.08 56.52
C ALA A 72 20.36 20.89 55.63
N GLU A 73 21.24 21.09 54.66
CA GLU A 73 21.78 20.01 53.80
C GLU A 73 22.61 19.01 54.61
N ASN A 74 23.46 19.50 55.53
CA ASN A 74 24.22 18.65 56.43
C ASN A 74 23.32 17.86 57.40
N ASP A 75 22.29 18.49 57.95
CA ASP A 75 21.29 17.83 58.81
C ASP A 75 20.51 16.77 58.03
N LEU A 76 20.11 17.07 56.79
CA LEU A 76 19.42 16.12 55.91
C LEU A 76 20.31 14.91 55.61
N THR A 77 21.58 15.14 55.29
CA THR A 77 22.56 14.08 55.02
C THR A 77 22.74 13.19 56.24
N THR A 78 22.88 13.79 57.43
CA THR A 78 23.02 13.07 58.70
C THR A 78 21.77 12.23 59.01
N LYS A 79 20.56 12.79 58.82
CA LYS A 79 19.31 12.06 59.01
C LYS A 79 19.13 10.93 57.99
N SER A 80 19.54 11.13 56.75
CA SER A 80 19.50 10.10 55.71
C SER A 80 20.37 8.90 56.09
N LEU A 81 21.61 9.14 56.55
CA LEU A 81 22.50 8.10 57.08
C LEU A 81 21.90 7.36 58.29
N ALA A 82 21.30 8.09 59.24
CA ALA A 82 20.66 7.48 60.39
C ALA A 82 19.45 6.61 59.99
N LEU A 83 18.69 7.03 58.97
CA LEU A 83 17.57 6.24 58.43
C LEU A 83 18.05 4.92 57.82
N THR A 84 19.11 4.96 57.01
CA THR A 84 19.72 3.75 56.44
C THR A 84 20.16 2.78 57.54
N HIS A 85 20.82 3.27 58.58
CA HIS A 85 21.24 2.44 59.70
C HIS A 85 20.05 1.84 60.49
N VAL A 86 18.94 2.57 60.61
CA VAL A 86 17.71 2.02 61.22
C VAL A 86 17.09 0.95 60.33
N GLN A 87 17.09 1.14 59.01
CA GLN A 87 16.60 0.13 58.05
C GLN A 87 17.40 -1.16 58.14
N GLU A 88 18.74 -1.08 58.17
CA GLU A 88 19.62 -2.25 58.35
C GLU A 88 19.34 -2.99 59.66
N ARG A 89 19.05 -2.25 60.75
CA ARG A 89 18.67 -2.85 62.03
C ARG A 89 17.31 -3.55 61.99
N ILE A 90 16.35 -3.02 61.25
CA ILE A 90 15.03 -3.64 61.06
C ILE A 90 15.18 -4.94 60.27
N GLU A 91 15.90 -4.92 59.16
CA GLU A 91 16.15 -6.13 58.35
C GLU A 91 16.87 -7.23 59.14
N SER A 92 17.86 -6.85 59.95
CA SER A 92 18.54 -7.77 60.87
C SER A 92 17.60 -8.36 61.93
N ALA A 93 16.73 -7.54 62.52
CA ALA A 93 15.74 -8.00 63.49
C ALA A 93 14.68 -8.93 62.89
N ASP A 94 14.22 -8.65 61.67
CA ASP A 94 13.27 -9.50 60.93
C ASP A 94 13.88 -10.88 60.61
N LEU A 95 15.17 -10.92 60.26
CA LEU A 95 15.88 -12.17 59.99
C LEU A 95 15.99 -13.04 61.26
N VAL A 96 16.33 -12.43 62.41
CA VAL A 96 16.37 -13.13 63.71
C VAL A 96 14.98 -13.61 64.13
N ALA A 97 13.93 -12.84 63.90
CA ALA A 97 12.56 -13.24 64.20
C ALA A 97 12.09 -14.42 63.31
N ALA A 98 12.47 -14.43 62.03
CA ALA A 98 12.19 -15.54 61.12
C ALA A 98 12.90 -16.84 61.56
N GLU A 99 14.16 -16.75 61.97
CA GLU A 99 14.92 -17.90 62.49
C GLU A 99 14.34 -18.45 63.80
N ALA A 100 13.95 -17.57 64.73
CA ALA A 100 13.32 -17.97 65.98
C ALA A 100 11.96 -18.67 65.76
N ASN A 101 11.15 -18.18 64.82
CA ASN A 101 9.88 -18.82 64.46
C ASN A 101 10.09 -20.21 63.82
N ALA A 102 11.06 -20.33 62.91
CA ALA A 102 11.41 -21.62 62.29
C ALA A 102 11.90 -22.66 63.31
N GLN A 103 12.68 -22.23 64.31
CA GLN A 103 13.11 -23.12 65.41
C GLN A 103 11.94 -23.53 66.31
N ARG A 104 11.06 -22.58 66.68
CA ARG A 104 9.87 -22.86 67.49
C ARG A 104 8.95 -23.88 66.81
N ASP A 105 8.69 -23.73 65.53
CA ASP A 105 7.78 -24.61 64.78
C ASP A 105 8.38 -26.02 64.60
N SER A 106 9.69 -26.12 64.40
CA SER A 106 10.44 -27.40 64.36
C SER A 106 10.39 -28.16 65.70
N ILE A 107 10.50 -27.44 66.82
CA ILE A 107 10.47 -28.03 68.17
C ILE A 107 9.04 -28.45 68.55
N SER A 108 8.04 -27.61 68.24
CA SER A 108 6.63 -27.89 68.52
C SER A 108 6.08 -29.09 67.71
N ALA A 109 6.51 -29.25 66.45
CA ALA A 109 6.14 -30.38 65.61
C ALA A 109 6.75 -31.71 66.09
N LYS A 110 8.00 -31.70 66.57
CA LYS A 110 8.69 -32.91 67.07
C LYS A 110 8.19 -33.37 68.43
N TYR A 111 7.80 -32.44 69.30
CA TYR A 111 7.30 -32.76 70.64
C TYR A 111 5.89 -33.37 70.63
N ASN A 112 5.01 -32.89 69.74
CA ASN A 112 3.61 -33.35 69.68
C ASN A 112 3.42 -34.73 69.02
N LEU A 113 4.32 -35.17 68.13
CA LEU A 113 4.16 -36.44 67.40
C LEU A 113 4.74 -37.67 68.13
N SER A 114 5.72 -37.48 69.02
CA SER A 114 6.42 -38.60 69.67
C SER A 114 5.68 -39.17 70.89
N ILE A 115 4.86 -38.35 71.56
CA ILE A 115 4.17 -38.73 72.80
C ILE A 115 2.92 -39.60 72.52
N SER A 116 2.35 -39.60 71.30
CA SER A 116 1.13 -40.37 70.99
C SER A 116 1.36 -41.81 70.49
N ASP A 117 2.45 -42.11 69.80
CA ASP A 117 2.50 -43.32 68.95
C ASP A 117 3.09 -44.58 69.61
N GLN A 118 3.77 -44.47 70.76
CA GLN A 118 4.40 -45.64 71.41
C GLN A 118 3.41 -46.67 71.99
N ARG A 119 2.12 -46.35 72.16
CA ARG A 119 1.11 -47.28 72.70
C ARG A 119 0.50 -48.23 71.66
N VAL A 120 0.58 -47.93 70.36
CA VAL A 120 -0.07 -48.72 69.28
C VAL A 120 0.87 -49.77 68.66
N LEU A 121 2.18 -49.63 68.83
CA LEU A 121 3.21 -50.48 68.21
C LEU A 121 3.27 -51.94 68.69
N ALA A 122 2.74 -52.26 69.87
CA ALA A 122 2.72 -53.64 70.36
C ALA A 122 1.80 -54.54 69.53
N THR A 123 0.73 -53.97 68.94
CA THR A 123 -0.25 -54.68 68.12
C THR A 123 0.22 -54.95 66.69
N GLU A 124 1.13 -54.14 66.14
CA GLU A 124 1.55 -54.17 64.72
C GLU A 124 2.68 -55.17 64.42
N VAL A 125 3.44 -55.61 65.43
CA VAL A 125 4.49 -56.64 65.29
C VAL A 125 3.92 -57.97 64.79
N ASN A 126 2.66 -58.28 65.10
CA ASN A 126 1.99 -59.48 64.62
C ASN A 126 1.56 -59.38 63.14
N ARG A 127 1.40 -58.16 62.57
CA ARG A 127 1.00 -57.96 61.17
C ARG A 127 2.18 -58.01 60.19
N LEU A 128 3.36 -57.55 60.60
CA LEU A 128 4.57 -57.46 59.75
C LEU A 128 5.15 -58.81 59.30
N LYS A 129 4.78 -59.93 59.94
CA LYS A 129 5.13 -61.28 59.46
C LYS A 129 4.41 -61.68 58.16
N SER A 130 3.43 -60.89 57.69
CA SER A 130 2.59 -61.21 56.52
C SER A 130 2.93 -60.46 55.22
N LEU A 131 3.82 -59.45 55.24
CA LEU A 131 4.13 -58.62 54.06
C LEU A 131 5.48 -59.00 53.43
N ASN A 132 5.36 -59.63 52.26
CA ASN A 132 6.42 -60.28 51.50
C ASN A 132 7.36 -59.24 50.80
N PRO A 133 8.58 -58.99 51.33
CA PRO A 133 9.42 -57.83 50.95
C PRO A 133 9.90 -57.82 49.50
N GLU A 134 10.02 -59.00 48.89
CA GLU A 134 10.51 -59.16 47.52
C GLU A 134 9.55 -58.60 46.47
N LYS A 135 8.22 -58.67 46.71
CA LYS A 135 7.24 -58.09 45.78
C LYS A 135 7.34 -56.55 45.69
N MET A 136 7.65 -55.87 46.79
CA MET A 136 7.80 -54.41 46.80
C MET A 136 9.09 -53.95 46.11
N LYS A 137 10.19 -54.69 46.23
CA LYS A 137 11.42 -54.42 45.46
C LYS A 137 11.17 -54.48 43.95
N ILE A 138 10.49 -55.53 43.49
CA ILE A 138 10.13 -55.69 42.07
C ILE A 138 9.29 -54.50 41.59
N GLN A 139 8.34 -54.03 42.40
CA GLN A 139 7.48 -52.89 42.06
C GLN A 139 8.23 -51.56 42.00
N ILE A 140 9.20 -51.33 42.90
CA ILE A 140 10.05 -50.13 42.89
C ILE A 140 10.94 -50.09 41.64
N VAL A 141 11.52 -51.23 41.24
CA VAL A 141 12.32 -51.32 40.01
C VAL A 141 11.45 -51.01 38.78
N ARG A 142 10.26 -51.60 38.71
CA ARG A 142 9.32 -51.37 37.60
C ARG A 142 8.89 -49.90 37.48
N LEU A 143 8.64 -49.23 38.60
CA LEU A 143 8.29 -47.81 38.62
C LEU A 143 9.46 -46.91 38.22
N LYS A 144 10.70 -47.29 38.57
CA LYS A 144 11.89 -46.58 38.10
C LYS A 144 12.04 -46.69 36.57
N ASP A 145 11.86 -47.88 36.01
CA ASP A 145 11.92 -48.09 34.56
C ASP A 145 10.81 -47.30 33.84
N GLU A 146 9.58 -47.28 34.38
CA GLU A 146 8.50 -46.45 33.83
C GLU A 146 8.79 -44.96 33.91
N LEU A 147 9.39 -44.49 35.00
CA LEU A 147 9.76 -43.08 35.17
C LEU A 147 10.84 -42.68 34.16
N ASP A 148 11.82 -43.55 33.93
CA ASP A 148 12.92 -43.29 32.99
C ASP A 148 12.41 -43.27 31.55
N ASN A 149 11.55 -44.22 31.17
CA ASN A 149 10.87 -44.24 29.87
C ASN A 149 10.05 -42.97 29.64
N LYS A 150 9.30 -42.50 30.65
CA LYS A 150 8.54 -41.23 30.56
C LYS A 150 9.46 -40.02 30.41
N ARG A 151 10.62 -40.00 31.10
CA ARG A 151 11.63 -38.94 30.92
C ARG A 151 12.22 -38.94 29.51
N THR A 152 12.52 -40.11 28.95
CA THR A 152 13.05 -40.21 27.59
C THR A 152 12.04 -39.71 26.56
N LEU A 153 10.77 -40.13 26.70
CA LEU A 153 9.68 -39.69 25.83
C LEU A 153 9.45 -38.18 25.91
N LEU A 154 9.49 -37.60 27.12
CA LEU A 154 9.38 -36.16 27.32
C LEU A 154 10.51 -35.39 26.62
N ASN A 155 11.74 -35.87 26.72
CA ASN A 155 12.89 -35.26 26.04
C ASN A 155 12.79 -35.36 24.51
N GLN A 156 12.27 -36.47 23.98
CA GLN A 156 11.99 -36.61 22.54
C GLN A 156 10.91 -35.61 22.09
N GLN A 157 9.80 -35.49 22.84
CA GLN A 157 8.74 -34.52 22.54
C GLN A 157 9.23 -33.08 22.62
N LEU A 158 10.08 -32.73 23.60
CA LEU A 158 10.68 -31.38 23.68
C LEU A 158 11.59 -31.07 22.48
N THR A 159 12.31 -32.07 21.99
CA THR A 159 13.14 -31.94 20.78
C THR A 159 12.28 -31.69 19.54
N GLU A 160 11.21 -32.46 19.37
CA GLU A 160 10.25 -32.27 18.26
C GLU A 160 9.52 -30.93 18.33
N ILE A 161 9.09 -30.49 19.51
CA ILE A 161 8.47 -29.16 19.70
C ILE A 161 9.44 -28.04 19.28
N ARG A 162 10.73 -28.16 19.63
CA ARG A 162 11.75 -27.19 19.21
C ARG A 162 11.93 -27.20 17.68
N ARG A 163 11.94 -28.38 17.06
CA ARG A 163 12.00 -28.53 15.59
C ARG A 163 10.81 -27.88 14.91
N TYR A 164 9.59 -28.18 15.34
CA TYR A 164 8.37 -27.58 14.77
C TYR A 164 8.31 -26.07 14.95
N LYS A 165 8.76 -25.54 16.11
CA LYS A 165 8.86 -24.08 16.30
C LYS A 165 9.83 -23.44 15.31
N LYS A 166 10.97 -24.08 15.05
CA LYS A 166 11.95 -23.61 14.07
C LYS A 166 11.36 -23.62 12.65
N GLU A 167 10.74 -24.71 12.24
CA GLU A 167 10.09 -24.83 10.92
C GLU A 167 8.95 -23.82 10.74
N ALA A 168 8.14 -23.59 11.78
CA ALA A 168 7.09 -22.58 11.75
C ALA A 168 7.67 -21.17 11.55
N ALA A 169 8.74 -20.82 12.26
CA ALA A 169 9.42 -19.53 12.10
C ALA A 169 9.99 -19.36 10.68
N GLU A 170 10.63 -20.40 10.13
CA GLU A 170 11.15 -20.39 8.76
C GLU A 170 10.04 -20.23 7.72
N ARG A 171 8.90 -20.93 7.89
CA ARG A 171 7.74 -20.80 6.98
C ARG A 171 7.12 -19.41 7.04
N THR A 172 6.95 -18.84 8.23
CA THR A 172 6.42 -17.48 8.41
C THR A 172 7.34 -16.45 7.74
N SER A 173 8.66 -16.60 7.88
CA SER A 173 9.63 -15.73 7.20
C SER A 173 9.55 -15.84 5.67
N LYS A 174 9.48 -17.07 5.13
CA LYS A 174 9.31 -17.31 3.69
C LYS A 174 8.00 -16.74 3.15
N LEU A 175 6.90 -16.89 3.91
CA LEU A 175 5.59 -16.34 3.53
C LEU A 175 5.64 -14.81 3.46
N ALA A 176 6.24 -14.15 4.45
CA ALA A 176 6.41 -12.70 4.43
C ALA A 176 7.23 -12.21 3.23
N ALA A 177 8.31 -12.92 2.90
CA ALA A 177 9.11 -12.63 1.70
C ALA A 177 8.30 -12.82 0.41
N MET A 178 7.51 -13.90 0.30
CA MET A 178 6.63 -14.13 -0.86
C MET A 178 5.54 -13.08 -1.00
N VAL A 179 4.91 -12.65 0.10
CA VAL A 179 3.89 -11.58 0.08
C VAL A 179 4.49 -10.28 -0.44
N ASN A 180 5.71 -9.93 -0.01
CA ASN A 180 6.40 -8.74 -0.50
C ASN A 180 6.70 -8.82 -2.01
N VAL A 181 7.21 -9.97 -2.49
CA VAL A 181 7.43 -10.19 -3.92
C VAL A 181 6.13 -10.13 -4.71
N ASN A 182 5.03 -10.70 -4.18
CA ASN A 182 3.75 -10.69 -4.85
C ASN A 182 3.16 -9.28 -4.95
N ASN A 183 3.31 -8.46 -3.91
CA ASN A 183 2.92 -7.04 -3.94
C ASN A 183 3.75 -6.25 -4.96
N GLN A 184 5.07 -6.52 -5.05
CA GLN A 184 5.92 -5.94 -6.08
C GLN A 184 5.45 -6.34 -7.49
N LEU A 185 5.17 -7.63 -7.71
CA LEU A 185 4.65 -8.12 -8.98
C LEU A 185 3.31 -7.47 -9.34
N ALA A 186 2.37 -7.39 -8.41
CA ALA A 186 1.07 -6.77 -8.63
C ALA A 186 1.20 -5.29 -9.02
N ASN A 187 2.11 -4.56 -8.37
CA ASN A 187 2.41 -3.18 -8.72
C ASN A 187 3.07 -3.07 -10.12
N THR A 188 3.99 -3.99 -10.46
CA THR A 188 4.60 -4.04 -11.79
C THR A 188 3.58 -4.38 -12.88
N VAL A 189 2.67 -5.33 -12.64
CA VAL A 189 1.59 -5.67 -13.57
C VAL A 189 0.64 -4.50 -13.75
N SER A 190 0.29 -3.80 -12.67
CA SER A 190 -0.54 -2.59 -12.73
C SER A 190 0.13 -1.47 -13.52
N ASP A 191 1.42 -1.21 -13.27
CA ASP A 191 2.20 -0.21 -14.02
C ASP A 191 2.36 -0.60 -15.50
N LEU A 192 2.68 -1.86 -15.78
CA LEU A 192 2.77 -2.37 -17.16
C LEU A 192 1.44 -2.30 -17.89
N THR A 193 0.32 -2.64 -17.23
CA THR A 193 -1.02 -2.53 -17.79
C THR A 193 -1.36 -1.07 -18.08
N ALA A 194 -1.08 -0.16 -17.14
CA ALA A 194 -1.27 1.27 -17.33
C ALA A 194 -0.32 1.85 -18.38
N ARG A 195 0.87 1.28 -18.60
CA ARG A 195 1.82 1.67 -19.64
C ARG A 195 1.41 1.15 -21.01
N ILE A 196 0.91 -0.07 -21.12
CA ILE A 196 0.29 -0.62 -22.34
C ILE A 196 -0.96 0.18 -22.71
N GLN A 197 -1.77 0.59 -21.73
CA GLN A 197 -2.91 1.48 -21.96
C GLN A 197 -2.52 2.91 -22.38
N ARG A 198 -1.30 3.36 -22.04
CA ARG A 198 -0.78 4.70 -22.36
C ARG A 198 0.11 4.75 -23.61
N MET A 199 0.68 3.63 -24.02
CA MET A 199 1.50 3.50 -25.22
C MET A 199 0.59 2.99 -26.35
N ASP A 200 0.51 3.77 -27.42
CA ASP A 200 -0.15 3.50 -28.70
C ASP A 200 -0.48 2.02 -28.98
N GLY A 201 -1.70 1.77 -29.47
CA GLY A 201 -2.23 0.44 -29.78
C GLY A 201 -1.26 -0.50 -30.51
N ASP A 202 -1.54 -1.80 -30.48
CA ASP A 202 -0.68 -2.79 -31.14
C ASP A 202 -0.54 -2.44 -32.62
N VAL A 203 0.68 -2.09 -33.04
CA VAL A 203 1.01 -1.77 -34.44
C VAL A 203 1.08 -3.08 -35.20
N GLU A 204 0.33 -3.19 -36.29
CA GLU A 204 0.58 -4.25 -37.26
C GLU A 204 1.98 -4.03 -37.86
N PRO A 205 2.95 -4.95 -37.74
CA PRO A 205 4.33 -4.75 -38.18
C PRO A 205 4.48 -4.63 -39.70
N THR A 206 3.38 -4.74 -40.44
CA THR A 206 3.32 -4.72 -41.89
C THR A 206 2.97 -3.32 -42.39
N TYR A 207 3.84 -2.76 -43.22
CA TYR A 207 3.57 -1.55 -43.99
C TYR A 207 2.98 -1.91 -45.35
N TYR A 208 1.85 -1.32 -45.68
CA TYR A 208 1.16 -1.47 -46.95
C TYR A 208 1.49 -0.28 -47.84
N ARG A 209 2.19 -0.52 -48.95
CA ARG A 209 2.71 0.58 -49.79
C ARG A 209 1.76 0.90 -50.93
N GLY A 210 1.44 2.18 -51.06
CA GLY A 210 0.73 2.73 -52.21
C GLY A 210 1.64 2.91 -53.42
N ASN A 211 1.04 3.14 -54.58
CA ASN A 211 1.69 3.40 -55.86
C ASN A 211 2.63 4.62 -55.88
N ASP A 212 2.38 5.64 -55.05
CA ASP A 212 3.19 6.86 -54.96
C ASP A 212 4.32 6.79 -53.90
N GLY A 213 4.45 5.66 -53.20
CA GLY A 213 5.42 5.46 -52.13
C GLY A 213 4.91 5.78 -50.71
N THR A 214 3.68 6.28 -50.56
CA THR A 214 3.02 6.42 -49.25
C THR A 214 2.88 5.04 -48.60
N GLU A 215 3.18 4.96 -47.31
CA GLU A 215 3.07 3.74 -46.54
C GLU A 215 1.92 3.88 -45.56
N PHE A 216 1.09 2.85 -45.52
CA PHE A 216 -0.05 2.72 -44.63
C PHE A 216 0.24 1.62 -43.61
N TYR A 217 -0.22 1.81 -42.39
CA TYR A 217 -0.08 0.88 -41.29
C TYR A 217 -1.25 1.10 -40.33
N PHE A 218 -1.62 0.12 -39.52
CA PHE A 218 -2.75 0.28 -38.61
C PHE A 218 -2.44 -0.15 -37.19
N TYR A 219 -3.12 0.51 -36.26
CA TYR A 219 -3.03 0.29 -34.81
C TYR A 219 -4.30 -0.36 -34.32
N THR A 220 -4.18 -1.30 -33.40
CA THR A 220 -5.31 -1.80 -32.60
C THR A 220 -5.24 -1.22 -31.20
N PHE A 221 -6.20 -0.38 -30.85
CA PHE A 221 -6.31 0.18 -29.51
C PHE A 221 -7.31 -0.61 -28.67
N GLN A 222 -6.97 -0.85 -27.42
CA GLN A 222 -7.75 -1.64 -26.46
C GLN A 222 -8.81 -0.81 -25.73
N TRP A 223 -9.47 0.09 -26.46
CA TRP A 223 -10.64 0.84 -25.98
C TRP A 223 -11.59 1.15 -27.14
N GLY A 224 -12.89 1.06 -26.88
CA GLY A 224 -13.95 1.22 -27.88
C GLY A 224 -14.32 2.66 -28.19
N LEU A 225 -14.83 2.89 -29.41
CA LEU A 225 -15.37 4.17 -29.85
C LEU A 225 -16.88 4.07 -30.12
N LYS A 226 -17.61 5.14 -29.80
CA LYS A 226 -19.02 5.29 -30.20
C LYS A 226 -19.11 6.14 -31.47
N LEU A 227 -19.32 5.48 -32.59
CA LEU A 227 -19.33 6.08 -33.92
C LEU A 227 -20.75 6.05 -34.49
N ARG A 228 -21.09 7.10 -35.27
CA ARG A 228 -22.37 7.18 -35.98
C ARG A 228 -22.15 6.94 -37.46
N SER A 229 -23.00 6.12 -38.06
CA SER A 229 -23.03 5.98 -39.52
C SER A 229 -23.59 7.26 -40.14
N GLY A 230 -22.99 7.69 -41.25
CA GLY A 230 -23.56 8.72 -42.11
C GLY A 230 -24.69 8.19 -43.02
N ASP A 231 -24.82 6.88 -43.14
CA ASP A 231 -25.85 6.18 -43.90
C ASP A 231 -26.81 5.48 -42.93
N TYR A 232 -28.10 5.81 -42.98
CA TYR A 232 -29.13 5.28 -42.08
C TYR A 232 -29.29 3.76 -42.22
N ASP A 233 -29.06 3.22 -43.41
CA ASP A 233 -29.23 1.80 -43.71
C ASP A 233 -28.00 0.96 -43.32
N MET A 234 -26.90 1.59 -42.87
CA MET A 234 -25.69 0.90 -42.42
C MET A 234 -25.59 0.85 -40.90
N GLN A 235 -25.62 -0.36 -40.35
CA GLN A 235 -25.48 -0.59 -38.91
C GLN A 235 -24.02 -0.77 -38.52
N LEU A 236 -23.57 0.03 -37.54
CA LEU A 236 -22.25 -0.06 -36.93
C LEU A 236 -22.33 -0.77 -35.58
N ILE A 237 -21.33 -1.60 -35.30
CA ILE A 237 -21.12 -2.24 -34.00
C ILE A 237 -20.45 -1.22 -33.08
N ASN A 238 -21.10 -0.88 -31.97
CA ASN A 238 -20.65 0.14 -31.02
C ASN A 238 -20.44 -0.41 -29.59
N ASP A 239 -20.69 -1.70 -29.40
CA ASP A 239 -20.48 -2.49 -28.19
C ASP A 239 -19.19 -3.31 -28.27
N ILE A 240 -18.18 -2.79 -28.97
CA ILE A 240 -16.80 -3.28 -28.95
C ILE A 240 -15.94 -2.47 -27.99
N ASP A 241 -14.96 -3.12 -27.37
CA ASP A 241 -14.01 -2.54 -26.41
C ASP A 241 -12.65 -2.21 -27.04
N TRP A 242 -12.58 -2.16 -28.37
CA TRP A 242 -11.39 -1.82 -29.14
C TRP A 242 -11.75 -0.94 -30.35
N HIS A 243 -10.75 -0.30 -30.94
CA HIS A 243 -10.89 0.34 -32.25
C HIS A 243 -9.59 0.23 -33.05
N ILE A 244 -9.71 0.41 -34.37
CA ILE A 244 -8.56 0.39 -35.28
C ILE A 244 -8.37 1.78 -35.87
N GLU A 245 -7.11 2.21 -35.97
CA GLU A 245 -6.73 3.43 -36.67
C GLU A 245 -5.76 3.08 -37.80
N ILE A 246 -6.12 3.43 -39.04
CA ILE A 246 -5.21 3.33 -40.18
C ILE A 246 -4.45 4.64 -40.28
N ARG A 247 -3.13 4.60 -40.18
CA ARG A 247 -2.23 5.74 -40.32
C ARG A 247 -1.44 5.66 -41.63
N SER A 248 -0.94 6.80 -42.05
CA SER A 248 -0.14 6.94 -43.27
C SER A 248 1.12 7.77 -43.00
N THR A 249 2.14 7.62 -43.85
CA THR A 249 3.35 8.46 -43.79
C THR A 249 3.12 9.91 -44.22
N THR A 250 1.96 10.24 -44.80
CA THR A 250 1.55 11.62 -45.09
C THR A 250 0.95 12.34 -43.87
N GLY A 251 0.81 11.65 -42.73
CA GLY A 251 0.30 12.23 -41.48
C GLY A 251 -1.22 12.24 -41.35
N ILE A 252 -1.94 11.60 -42.29
CA ILE A 252 -3.40 11.43 -42.22
C ILE A 252 -3.72 10.09 -41.54
N GLY A 253 -4.63 10.13 -40.56
CA GLY A 253 -5.16 8.96 -39.85
C GLY A 253 -6.66 8.77 -40.11
N LEU A 254 -7.09 7.51 -40.20
CA LEU A 254 -8.48 7.11 -40.39
C LEU A 254 -8.94 6.21 -39.24
N ILE A 255 -9.97 6.65 -38.54
CA ILE A 255 -10.66 5.82 -37.55
C ILE A 255 -11.54 4.83 -38.29
N VAL A 256 -11.35 3.54 -38.00
CA VAL A 256 -12.12 2.45 -38.58
C VAL A 256 -13.34 2.16 -37.69
N SER A 257 -14.53 2.38 -38.23
CA SER A 257 -15.76 1.82 -37.68
C SER A 257 -15.94 0.39 -38.18
N VAL A 258 -16.71 -0.43 -37.48
CA VAL A 258 -17.00 -1.81 -37.89
C VAL A 258 -18.49 -1.95 -38.13
N ASN A 259 -18.89 -2.48 -39.28
CA ASN A 259 -20.30 -2.77 -39.53
C ASN A 259 -20.69 -4.17 -39.03
N GLU A 260 -21.98 -4.47 -39.01
CA GLU A 260 -22.49 -5.76 -38.55
C GLU A 260 -21.94 -6.97 -39.36
N TRP A 261 -21.39 -6.75 -40.55
CA TRP A 261 -20.81 -7.77 -41.42
C TRP A 261 -19.30 -7.97 -41.20
N ALA A 262 -18.77 -7.49 -40.07
CA ALA A 262 -17.35 -7.55 -39.72
C ALA A 262 -16.44 -6.88 -40.76
N LEU A 263 -16.93 -5.82 -41.41
CA LEU A 263 -16.16 -5.05 -42.39
C LEU A 263 -15.79 -3.68 -41.86
N PRO A 264 -14.62 -3.16 -42.26
CA PRO A 264 -14.21 -1.82 -41.91
C PRO A 264 -15.02 -0.78 -42.69
N VAL A 265 -15.41 0.29 -41.99
CA VAL A 265 -16.11 1.45 -42.52
C VAL A 265 -15.35 2.70 -42.07
N TYR A 266 -14.87 3.47 -43.03
CA TYR A 266 -14.16 4.73 -42.78
C TYR A 266 -14.37 5.70 -43.94
N PRO A 267 -14.36 7.02 -43.69
CA PRO A 267 -14.47 8.01 -44.75
C PRO A 267 -13.19 8.00 -45.60
N MET A 268 -13.31 7.63 -46.86
CA MET A 268 -12.17 7.60 -47.77
C MET A 268 -11.79 9.03 -48.18
N VAL A 269 -10.56 9.45 -47.85
CA VAL A 269 -10.00 10.74 -48.25
C VAL A 269 -9.59 10.69 -49.72
N ASP A 270 -9.81 11.77 -50.46
CA ASP A 270 -9.53 11.83 -51.90
C ASP A 270 -8.07 11.49 -52.23
N ASP A 271 -7.14 11.96 -51.41
CA ASP A 271 -5.69 11.68 -51.54
C ASP A 271 -5.37 10.19 -51.47
N PHE A 272 -6.16 9.41 -50.74
CA PHE A 272 -5.95 7.98 -50.61
C PHE A 272 -6.59 7.17 -51.76
N LYS A 273 -7.60 7.71 -52.46
CA LYS A 273 -8.39 6.93 -53.44
C LYS A 273 -7.56 6.32 -54.57
N ARG A 274 -6.50 7.02 -55.00
CA ARG A 274 -5.62 6.57 -56.10
C ARG A 274 -4.47 5.69 -55.63
N ASN A 275 -4.27 5.61 -54.33
CA ASN A 275 -3.06 5.11 -53.72
C ASN A 275 -3.30 4.08 -52.63
N TRP A 276 -4.56 3.68 -52.44
CA TRP A 276 -4.95 2.69 -51.44
C TRP A 276 -4.37 1.32 -51.79
N PRO A 277 -3.61 0.66 -50.90
CA PRO A 277 -3.02 -0.63 -51.19
C PRO A 277 -4.06 -1.75 -51.18
N ASP A 278 -4.03 -2.63 -52.18
CA ASP A 278 -5.00 -3.75 -52.32
C ASP A 278 -5.00 -4.71 -51.10
N GLY A 279 -3.84 -4.89 -50.44
CA GLY A 279 -3.71 -5.78 -49.29
C GLY A 279 -4.16 -5.20 -47.95
N LEU A 280 -4.34 -3.88 -47.85
CA LEU A 280 -4.64 -3.20 -46.57
C LEU A 280 -6.05 -3.52 -46.08
N THR A 281 -7.06 -3.40 -46.94
CA THR A 281 -8.45 -3.67 -46.56
C THR A 281 -8.69 -5.14 -46.17
N PRO A 282 -8.16 -6.14 -46.89
CA PRO A 282 -8.19 -7.53 -46.45
C PRO A 282 -7.55 -7.74 -45.08
N ALA A 283 -6.39 -7.14 -44.81
CA ALA A 283 -5.70 -7.28 -43.53
C ALA A 283 -6.48 -6.67 -42.36
N VAL A 284 -7.02 -5.46 -42.54
CA VAL A 284 -7.88 -4.83 -41.53
C VAL A 284 -9.15 -5.65 -41.31
N THR A 285 -9.74 -6.22 -42.37
CA THR A 285 -10.91 -7.09 -42.26
C THR A 285 -10.60 -8.35 -41.46
N GLN A 286 -9.46 -8.99 -41.71
CA GLN A 286 -9.04 -10.16 -40.94
C GLN A 286 -8.83 -9.79 -39.47
N ARG A 287 -8.13 -8.69 -39.20
CA ARG A 287 -7.92 -8.21 -37.82
C ARG A 287 -9.24 -7.95 -37.09
N ILE A 288 -10.23 -7.37 -37.76
CA ILE A 288 -11.57 -7.18 -37.22
C ILE A 288 -12.20 -8.52 -36.84
N ARG A 289 -12.14 -9.54 -37.71
CA ARG A 289 -12.68 -10.87 -37.42
C ARG A 289 -11.99 -11.50 -36.21
N ASP A 290 -10.66 -11.43 -36.15
CA ASP A 290 -9.88 -11.96 -35.02
C ASP A 290 -10.26 -11.31 -33.68
N LEU A 291 -10.55 -10.01 -33.68
CA LEU A 291 -10.97 -9.25 -32.50
C LEU A 291 -12.45 -9.44 -32.14
N LEU A 292 -13.30 -9.74 -33.13
CA LEU A 292 -14.72 -10.06 -32.91
C LEU A 292 -14.92 -11.51 -32.47
N GLU A 293 -14.05 -12.45 -32.85
CA GLU A 293 -14.22 -13.88 -32.52
C GLU A 293 -14.47 -14.13 -31.01
N PRO A 294 -13.77 -13.49 -30.06
CA PRO A 294 -13.99 -13.73 -28.63
C PRO A 294 -15.27 -13.08 -28.08
N THR A 295 -15.74 -11.97 -28.67
CA THR A 295 -16.79 -11.12 -28.11
C THR A 295 -18.11 -11.22 -28.86
N HIS A 296 -18.05 -11.36 -30.18
CA HIS A 296 -19.17 -11.42 -31.12
C HIS A 296 -19.00 -12.57 -32.15
N PRO A 297 -18.75 -13.82 -31.72
CA PRO A 297 -18.49 -14.96 -32.63
C PRO A 297 -19.63 -15.21 -33.62
N HIS A 298 -20.87 -14.88 -33.24
CA HIS A 298 -22.03 -15.02 -34.12
C HIS A 298 -21.94 -14.15 -35.39
N LEU A 299 -21.31 -12.96 -35.31
CA LEU A 299 -21.15 -12.08 -36.47
C LEU A 299 -20.09 -12.61 -37.45
N VAL A 300 -19.00 -13.16 -36.91
CA VAL A 300 -17.93 -13.78 -37.73
C VAL A 300 -18.48 -15.01 -38.45
N LYS A 301 -19.11 -15.94 -37.71
CA LYS A 301 -19.76 -17.13 -38.28
C LYS A 301 -20.79 -16.78 -39.35
N ARG A 302 -21.58 -15.72 -39.13
CA ARG A 302 -22.56 -15.23 -40.10
C ARG A 302 -21.91 -14.74 -41.39
N ALA A 303 -20.83 -13.97 -41.28
CA ALA A 303 -20.09 -13.48 -42.44
C ALA A 303 -19.49 -14.65 -43.24
N GLU A 304 -18.79 -15.57 -42.58
CA GLU A 304 -18.18 -16.75 -43.22
C GLU A 304 -19.20 -17.65 -43.90
N TRP A 305 -20.34 -17.91 -43.23
CA TRP A 305 -21.43 -18.65 -43.83
C TRP A 305 -21.97 -17.94 -45.07
N ALA A 306 -22.24 -16.64 -45.00
CA ALA A 306 -22.74 -15.87 -46.13
C ALA A 306 -21.73 -15.82 -47.29
N GLU A 307 -20.43 -15.86 -47.01
CA GLU A 307 -19.37 -15.95 -48.03
C GLU A 307 -19.41 -17.32 -48.75
N SER A 308 -19.76 -18.39 -48.03
CA SER A 308 -19.88 -19.74 -48.59
C SER A 308 -21.12 -19.96 -49.48
N VAL A 309 -22.17 -19.14 -49.31
CA VAL A 309 -23.41 -19.25 -50.08
C VAL A 309 -23.25 -18.55 -51.42
N LEU A 310 -23.18 -19.33 -52.50
CA LEU A 310 -23.00 -18.80 -53.86
C LEU A 310 -24.24 -18.06 -54.35
N THR A 311 -24.05 -16.95 -55.07
CA THR A 311 -25.13 -16.15 -55.65
C THR A 311 -26.08 -16.99 -56.50
N GLU A 312 -25.56 -17.95 -57.27
CA GLU A 312 -26.34 -18.83 -58.16
C GLU A 312 -27.37 -19.70 -57.42
N THR A 313 -27.15 -19.96 -56.13
CA THR A 313 -28.04 -20.77 -55.29
C THR A 313 -29.16 -19.93 -54.65
N LEU A 314 -29.12 -18.60 -54.80
CA LEU A 314 -30.08 -17.72 -54.19
C LEU A 314 -31.44 -17.79 -54.90
N PRO A 315 -32.56 -17.75 -54.16
CA PRO A 315 -33.91 -17.77 -54.71
C PRO A 315 -34.31 -16.39 -55.31
N LEU A 316 -33.50 -15.91 -56.25
CA LEU A 316 -33.70 -14.67 -56.99
C LEU A 316 -34.14 -14.98 -58.44
N LYS A 317 -34.65 -13.98 -59.15
CA LYS A 317 -34.91 -14.12 -60.59
C LYS A 317 -33.60 -14.33 -61.35
N GLU A 318 -33.61 -15.19 -62.36
CA GLU A 318 -32.44 -15.50 -63.21
C GLU A 318 -31.78 -14.23 -63.78
N GLN A 319 -32.59 -13.27 -64.24
CA GLN A 319 -32.10 -11.95 -64.67
C GLN A 319 -31.28 -11.21 -63.60
N TYR A 320 -31.67 -11.29 -62.32
CA TYR A 320 -30.91 -10.65 -61.23
C TYR A 320 -29.63 -11.42 -60.92
N LEU A 321 -29.65 -12.75 -60.98
CA LEU A 321 -28.47 -13.59 -60.80
C LEU A 321 -27.40 -13.29 -61.87
N GLU A 322 -27.80 -13.19 -63.13
CA GLU A 322 -26.89 -12.83 -64.22
C GLU A 322 -26.27 -11.44 -64.03
N LEU A 323 -27.06 -10.45 -63.59
CA LEU A 323 -26.58 -9.09 -63.37
C LEU A 323 -25.59 -9.02 -62.19
N LEU A 324 -25.86 -9.76 -61.11
CA LEU A 324 -24.96 -9.89 -59.96
C LEU A 324 -23.64 -10.55 -60.37
N ALA A 325 -23.70 -11.69 -61.06
CA ALA A 325 -22.51 -12.41 -61.54
C ALA A 325 -21.67 -11.55 -62.50
N ARG A 326 -22.30 -10.84 -63.43
CA ARG A 326 -21.61 -9.92 -64.36
C ARG A 326 -20.92 -8.76 -63.64
N SER A 327 -21.43 -8.40 -62.46
CA SER A 327 -20.89 -7.33 -61.62
C SER A 327 -19.88 -7.86 -60.59
N GLY A 328 -19.47 -9.13 -60.69
CA GLY A 328 -18.47 -9.76 -59.83
C GLY A 328 -18.97 -10.09 -58.42
N LEU A 329 -20.29 -10.15 -58.20
CA LEU A 329 -20.90 -10.47 -56.91
C LEU A 329 -21.29 -11.95 -56.87
N HIS A 330 -20.43 -12.77 -56.27
CA HIS A 330 -20.50 -14.23 -56.37
C HIS A 330 -21.02 -14.93 -55.11
N SER A 331 -21.22 -14.18 -54.01
CA SER A 331 -21.73 -14.71 -52.74
C SER A 331 -22.96 -13.95 -52.21
N LEU A 332 -23.71 -14.59 -51.31
CA LEU A 332 -24.73 -13.93 -50.51
C LEU A 332 -24.14 -12.73 -49.76
N PHE A 333 -22.95 -12.93 -49.17
CA PHE A 333 -22.19 -11.90 -48.46
C PHE A 333 -21.98 -10.63 -49.30
N ASP A 334 -21.64 -10.79 -50.58
CA ASP A 334 -21.48 -9.65 -51.49
C ASP A 334 -22.75 -8.82 -51.68
N VAL A 335 -23.93 -9.43 -51.56
CA VAL A 335 -25.18 -8.69 -51.69
C VAL A 335 -25.53 -7.99 -50.38
N VAL A 336 -25.48 -8.71 -49.26
CA VAL A 336 -26.02 -8.26 -47.96
C VAL A 336 -25.09 -7.29 -47.21
N ARG A 337 -23.78 -7.28 -47.52
CA ARG A 337 -22.83 -6.34 -46.91
C ARG A 337 -22.95 -4.90 -47.42
N ARG A 338 -23.76 -4.66 -48.44
CA ARG A 338 -23.93 -3.38 -49.13
C ARG A 338 -25.30 -2.81 -48.82
N THR A 339 -25.40 -1.51 -48.59
CA THR A 339 -26.71 -0.85 -48.54
C THR A 339 -27.38 -0.90 -49.91
N PRO A 340 -28.72 -0.76 -50.00
CA PRO A 340 -29.41 -0.81 -51.28
C PRO A 340 -28.89 0.19 -52.31
N ASP A 341 -28.47 1.39 -51.87
CA ASP A 341 -27.84 2.39 -52.73
C ASP A 341 -26.45 1.96 -53.22
N MET A 342 -25.63 1.38 -52.34
CA MET A 342 -24.33 0.80 -52.75
C MET A 342 -24.51 -0.35 -53.76
N LEU A 343 -25.54 -1.18 -53.56
CA LEU A 343 -25.85 -2.30 -54.47
C LEU A 343 -26.35 -1.80 -55.83
N ALA A 344 -27.21 -0.77 -55.86
CA ALA A 344 -27.66 -0.15 -57.10
C ALA A 344 -26.50 0.46 -57.91
N ASN A 345 -25.53 1.07 -57.23
CA ASN A 345 -24.33 1.63 -57.86
C ASN A 345 -23.35 0.56 -58.35
N ALA A 346 -23.24 -0.56 -57.64
CA ALA A 346 -22.33 -1.64 -57.98
C ALA A 346 -22.81 -2.49 -59.16
N VAL A 347 -24.13 -2.68 -59.31
CA VAL A 347 -24.70 -3.59 -60.31
C VAL A 347 -25.30 -2.82 -61.48
N LYS A 348 -24.59 -2.79 -62.61
CA LYS A 348 -25.06 -2.10 -63.82
C LYS A 348 -26.37 -2.73 -64.30
N GLY A 349 -27.46 -1.97 -64.24
CA GLY A 349 -28.81 -2.42 -64.61
C GLY A 349 -29.77 -2.56 -63.43
N PHE A 350 -29.29 -2.42 -62.19
CA PHE A 350 -30.17 -2.26 -61.04
C PHE A 350 -30.62 -0.80 -60.90
N GLY A 351 -31.94 -0.60 -60.87
CA GLY A 351 -32.52 0.60 -60.25
C GLY A 351 -32.65 0.41 -58.74
N ILE A 352 -32.81 1.50 -57.98
CA ILE A 352 -32.92 1.44 -56.51
C ILE A 352 -34.03 0.52 -56.01
N ALA A 353 -35.15 0.43 -56.74
CA ALA A 353 -36.25 -0.48 -56.41
C ALA A 353 -35.84 -1.96 -56.53
N SER A 354 -35.09 -2.32 -57.59
CA SER A 354 -34.58 -3.68 -57.78
C SER A 354 -33.51 -4.01 -56.76
N ALA A 355 -32.61 -3.06 -56.45
CA ALA A 355 -31.60 -3.25 -55.42
C ALA A 355 -32.22 -3.49 -54.04
N ARG A 356 -33.24 -2.70 -53.65
CA ARG A 356 -34.00 -2.91 -52.40
C ARG A 356 -34.69 -4.27 -52.35
N GLN A 357 -35.31 -4.68 -53.46
CA GLN A 357 -35.98 -5.99 -53.54
C GLN A 357 -34.99 -7.14 -53.36
N VAL A 358 -33.88 -7.11 -54.11
CA VAL A 358 -32.84 -8.14 -54.05
C VAL A 358 -32.20 -8.17 -52.67
N HIS A 359 -31.82 -7.00 -52.13
CA HIS A 359 -31.25 -6.89 -50.79
C HIS A 359 -32.21 -7.47 -49.74
N ALA A 360 -33.49 -7.09 -49.75
CA ALA A 360 -34.48 -7.59 -48.79
C ALA A 360 -34.68 -9.12 -48.85
N GLN A 361 -34.68 -9.70 -50.06
CA GLN A 361 -34.76 -11.15 -50.23
C GLN A 361 -33.52 -11.85 -49.65
N CYS A 362 -32.33 -11.32 -49.91
CA CYS A 362 -31.08 -11.85 -49.36
C CYS A 362 -31.00 -11.70 -47.84
N THR A 363 -31.38 -10.55 -47.29
CA THR A 363 -31.44 -10.33 -45.83
C THR A 363 -32.41 -11.30 -45.14
N ARG A 364 -33.50 -11.69 -45.80
CA ARG A 364 -34.43 -12.68 -45.24
C ARG A 364 -33.76 -14.05 -45.06
N ILE A 365 -32.97 -14.49 -46.04
CA ILE A 365 -32.22 -15.76 -45.96
C ILE A 365 -31.27 -15.75 -44.77
N VAL A 366 -30.59 -14.61 -44.56
CA VAL A 366 -29.70 -14.41 -43.39
C VAL A 366 -30.48 -14.55 -42.08
N LYS A 367 -31.63 -13.89 -41.96
CA LYS A 367 -32.46 -13.93 -40.73
C LYS A 367 -33.01 -15.33 -40.44
N GLU A 368 -33.38 -16.07 -41.48
CA GLU A 368 -33.82 -17.47 -41.36
C GLU A 368 -32.67 -18.32 -40.81
N TRP A 369 -31.46 -18.21 -41.38
CA TRP A 369 -30.27 -18.90 -40.89
C TRP A 369 -29.91 -18.52 -39.44
N GLU A 370 -29.90 -17.22 -39.10
CA GLU A 370 -29.62 -16.76 -37.74
C GLU A 370 -30.62 -17.33 -36.72
N SER A 371 -31.88 -17.45 -37.11
CA SER A 371 -32.92 -18.03 -36.26
C SER A 371 -32.70 -19.53 -36.04
N GLU A 372 -32.32 -20.26 -37.08
CA GLU A 372 -31.97 -21.69 -36.99
C GLU A 372 -30.73 -21.92 -36.12
N GLN A 373 -29.69 -21.09 -36.24
CA GLN A 373 -28.49 -21.22 -35.41
C GLN A 373 -28.79 -20.93 -33.93
N LYS A 374 -29.57 -19.89 -33.63
CA LYS A 374 -30.01 -19.60 -32.26
C LYS A 374 -30.80 -20.76 -31.64
N GLN A 375 -31.62 -21.44 -32.42
CA GLN A 375 -32.35 -22.63 -31.95
C GLN A 375 -31.42 -23.82 -31.70
N LYS A 376 -30.38 -24.01 -32.53
CA LYS A 376 -29.37 -25.07 -32.35
C LYS A 376 -28.46 -24.84 -31.14
N GLU A 377 -28.14 -23.59 -30.82
CA GLU A 377 -27.31 -23.24 -29.66
C GLU A 377 -28.09 -23.30 -28.33
N ALA A 378 -29.42 -23.22 -28.38
CA ALA A 378 -30.31 -23.28 -27.21
C ALA A 378 -30.80 -24.70 -26.85
N ALA A 379 -30.63 -25.66 -27.77
CA ALA A 379 -30.98 -27.08 -27.59
C ALA A 379 -29.74 -27.88 -27.16
#